data_AF-A0A968C566-F1
#
_entry.id   AF-A0A968C566-F1
#
_cell.length_a   1.000
_cell.length_b   1.000
_cell.length_c   1.000
_cell.angle_alpha   90.00
_cell.angle_beta   90.00
_cell.angle_gamma   90.00
#
_symmetry.space_group_name_H-M   'P 1'
#
loop_
_entity.id
_entity.type
_entity.pdbx_description
1 polymer ?
#
loop_
_entity_poly.entity_id
_entity_poly.type
_entity_poly.pdbx_seq_one_letter_code
_entity_poly.pdbx_strand_id
1 'polypeptide(L)' 'EPRLLFSGSFQEDADVGLSWAIHPDGKRFLMVAEDERPKQASRLIVVQNWFSDIEQLLAR' A
#
# COMPACT_ATOMS: atom_id res chain seq x y z
N GLU A 1 -17.65 27.18 11.60
CA GLU A 1 -16.20 27.07 11.88
C GLU A 1 -15.79 25.61 11.78
N PRO A 2 -14.59 25.28 11.27
CA PRO A 2 -14.08 23.91 11.27
C PRO A 2 -13.86 23.42 12.71
N ARG A 3 -14.21 22.17 13.01
CA ARG A 3 -14.00 21.54 14.33
C ARG A 3 -13.09 20.33 14.19
N LEU A 4 -11.97 20.34 14.91
CA LEU A 4 -11.08 19.18 15.00
C LEU A 4 -11.79 18.07 15.78
N LEU A 5 -11.93 16.89 15.17
CA LEU A 5 -12.54 15.73 15.82
C LEU A 5 -11.51 14.77 16.40
N PHE A 6 -10.37 14.61 15.72
CA PHE A 6 -9.33 13.65 16.07
C PHE A 6 -7.94 14.23 15.76
N SER A 7 -6.93 13.78 16.50
CA SER A 7 -5.52 14.11 16.31
C SER A 7 -4.67 12.89 16.64
N GLY A 8 -3.59 12.66 15.89
CA GLY A 8 -2.72 11.50 16.05
C GLY A 8 -1.94 11.20 14.77
N SER A 9 -1.10 10.17 14.83
CA SER A 9 -0.38 9.64 13.66
C SER A 9 -1.29 8.68 12.90
N PHE A 10 -1.69 9.10 11.71
CA PHE A 10 -2.58 8.31 10.85
C PHE A 10 -1.95 8.15 9.48
N GLN A 11 -2.32 7.07 8.82
CA GLN A 11 -1.82 6.81 7.48
C GLN A 11 -2.46 7.82 6.49
N GLU A 12 -1.68 8.77 5.99
CA GLU A 12 -2.17 9.78 5.04
C GLU A 12 -2.41 9.18 3.64
N ASP A 13 -1.57 8.21 3.25
CA ASP A 13 -1.64 7.52 1.96
C ASP A 13 -1.79 6.01 2.16
N ALA A 14 -2.86 5.44 1.59
CA ALA A 14 -2.91 4.02 1.29
C ALA A 14 -2.34 3.83 -0.13
N ASP A 15 -1.42 2.88 -0.32
CA ASP A 15 -0.86 2.55 -1.64
C ASP A 15 -1.96 2.26 -2.69
N VAL A 16 -3.15 1.84 -2.22
CA VAL A 16 -4.37 1.71 -3.01
C VAL A 16 -5.58 2.19 -2.20
N GLY A 17 -6.29 3.22 -2.67
CA GLY A 17 -7.58 3.64 -2.13
C GLY A 17 -7.52 4.70 -1.02
N LEU A 18 -8.63 4.85 -0.28
CA LEU A 18 -8.73 5.81 0.83
C LEU A 18 -8.27 5.17 2.14
N SER A 19 -7.46 5.88 2.93
CA SER A 19 -7.06 5.49 4.29
C SER A 19 -8.12 5.81 5.37
N TRP A 20 -9.29 6.27 4.94
CA TRP A 20 -10.40 6.67 5.79
C TRP A 20 -11.75 6.31 5.17
N ALA A 21 -12.77 6.17 6.02
CA ALA A 21 -14.15 6.01 5.58
C ALA A 21 -15.14 6.65 6.59
N ILE A 22 -16.27 7.12 6.08
CA ILE A 22 -17.39 7.62 6.89
C ILE A 22 -18.53 6.60 6.79
N HIS A 23 -19.06 6.16 7.93
CA HIS A 23 -20.21 5.27 7.93
C HIS A 23 -21.46 6.04 7.44
N PRO A 24 -22.40 5.41 6.71
CA PRO A 24 -23.62 6.08 6.21
C PRO A 24 -24.49 6.78 7.27
N ASP A 25 -24.29 6.47 8.56
CA ASP A 25 -25.02 7.13 9.67
C ASP A 25 -24.45 8.51 10.02
N GLY A 26 -23.31 8.90 9.45
CA GLY A 26 -22.61 10.16 9.71
C GLY A 26 -22.07 10.30 11.14
N LYS A 27 -22.15 9.26 11.96
CA LYS A 27 -21.75 9.27 13.38
C LYS A 27 -20.46 8.52 13.64
N ARG A 28 -20.07 7.65 12.71
CA ARG A 28 -18.86 6.85 12.81
C ARG A 28 -17.94 7.15 11.65
N PHE A 29 -16.66 7.15 11.96
CA PHE A 29 -15.57 7.31 11.03
C PHE A 29 -14.55 6.21 11.31
N LEU A 30 -13.80 5.83 10.29
CA LEU A 30 -12.69 4.90 10.37
C LEU A 30 -11.46 5.58 9.78
N MET A 31 -10.33 5.49 10.47
CA MET A 31 -9.01 5.88 9.99
C MET A 31 -8.02 4.76 10.30
N VAL A 32 -7.08 4.53 9.40
CA VAL A 32 -5.97 3.59 9.64
C VAL A 32 -4.90 4.30 10.47
N ALA A 33 -4.59 3.74 11.63
CA ALA A 33 -3.48 4.21 12.46
C ALA A 33 -2.16 3.95 11.74
N GLU A 34 -1.21 4.89 11.86
CA GLU A 34 0.13 4.66 11.35
C GLU A 34 0.80 3.56 12.19
N ASP A 35 1.06 2.41 11.57
CA ASP A 35 1.78 1.31 12.20
C ASP A 35 3.28 1.60 12.10
N GLU A 36 4.06 1.43 13.18
CA GLU A 36 5.52 1.67 13.17
C GLU A 36 6.30 0.72 12.25
N ARG A 37 5.61 -0.24 11.63
CA ARG A 37 6.21 -1.19 10.70
C ARG A 37 6.64 -0.43 9.44
N PRO A 38 7.90 -0.56 9.01
CA PRO A 38 8.37 0.14 7.82
C PRO A 38 7.44 -0.18 6.65
N LYS A 39 7.02 0.84 5.89
CA LYS A 39 6.25 0.71 4.65
C LYS A 39 7.03 -0.20 3.72
N GLN A 40 6.80 -1.51 3.84
CA GLN A 40 7.51 -2.50 3.05
C GLN A 40 6.81 -2.48 1.70
N ALA A 41 7.31 -1.62 0.80
CA ALA A 41 6.92 -1.59 -0.59
C ALA A 41 6.81 -3.04 -1.05
N SER A 42 5.62 -3.43 -1.49
CA SER A 42 5.34 -4.79 -1.92
C SER A 42 6.38 -5.17 -2.97
N ARG A 43 7.22 -6.16 -2.65
CA ARG A 43 8.34 -6.54 -3.51
C ARG A 43 7.78 -7.21 -4.75
N LEU A 44 7.71 -6.49 -5.86
CA LEU A 44 7.37 -7.05 -7.16
C LEU A 44 8.57 -7.85 -7.68
N ILE A 45 8.47 -9.18 -7.69
CA ILE A 45 9.46 -10.06 -8.32
C ILE A 45 9.01 -10.32 -9.76
N VAL A 46 9.63 -9.64 -10.71
CA VAL A 46 9.42 -9.89 -12.14
C VAL A 46 10.40 -10.97 -12.60
N VAL A 47 9.87 -12.15 -12.93
CA VAL A 47 10.65 -13.21 -13.60
C VAL A 47 10.40 -13.06 -15.09
N GLN A 48 11.42 -12.60 -15.83
CA GLN A 48 11.40 -12.67 -17.29
C GLN A 48 11.96 -14.03 -17.70
N ASN A 49 11.16 -14.82 -18.42
CA ASN A 49 11.59 -16.12 -18.94
C ASN A 49 12.64 -15.92 -20.04
N TRP A 50 13.92 -16.13 -19.71
CA TRP A 50 15.05 -16.08 -20.66
C TRP A 50 15.63 -17.47 -20.98
N PHE A 51 14.81 -18.52 -20.87
CA PHE A 51 15.28 -19.89 -21.03
C PHE A 51 15.90 -20.14 -22.42
N SER A 52 15.33 -19.56 -23.48
CA SER A 52 15.87 -19.64 -24.84
C SER A 52 17.28 -19.06 -24.97
N ASP A 53 17.54 -17.96 -24.26
CA ASP A 53 18.79 -17.22 -24.37
C ASP A 53 19.91 -17.96 -23.60
N ILE A 54 19.55 -18.59 -22.47
CA ILE A 54 20.45 -19.47 -21.72
C ILE A 54 20.77 -20.73 -22.53
N GLU A 55 19.77 -21.35 -23.16
CA GLU A 55 19.99 -22.52 -24.01
C GLU A 55 20.92 -22.20 -25.19
N GLN A 56 20.77 -21.03 -25.83
CA GLN A 56 21.68 -20.59 -26.89
C GLN A 56 23.10 -20.31 -26.41
N LEU A 57 23.28 -19.77 -25.21
CA LEU A 57 24.61 -19.52 -24.64
C LEU A 57 25.33 -20.81 -24.22
N LEU A 58 24.59 -21.84 -23.80
CA LEU A 58 25.13 -23.14 -23.39
C LEU A 58 25.35 -24.10 -24.57
N ALA A 59 24.71 -23.86 -25.71
CA ALA A 59 24.87 -24.65 -26.92
C ALA A 59 26.14 -24.32 -27.74
N ARG A 60 27.04 -23.49 -27.20
CA ARG A 60 28.31 -23.08 -27.81
C ARG A 60 29.49 -23.57 -27.00
#